data_AF-A0A3E0QIA9-F1
#
_entry.id   AF-A0A3E0QIA9-F1
#
_cell.length_a   1.000
_cell.length_b   1.000
_cell.length_c   1.000
_cell.angle_alpha   90.00
_cell.angle_beta   90.00
_cell.angle_gamma   90.00
#
_symmetry.space_group_name_H-M   'P 1'
#
loop_
_entity.id
_entity.type
_entity.pdbx_description
1 polymer ?
#
loop_
_entity_poly.entity_id
_entity_poly.type
_entity_poly.pdbx_seq_one_letter_code
_entity_poly.pdbx_strand_id
1 'polypeptide(L)'
;MLTIKDVVDHAQTIANGEHDVVQPGMPQNFSEAATDGDMIWQGDLGIGITSGGIPAGYKRIDMPKNLCLVPGNDETIGSRHCLASANGVEVYVPEVWDETVLEGPYLRLTNGCEVTHPKHGNVTVPSCFNEVQIIYQREMDEEMKRERRARD
;
A
#
# COMPACT_ATOMS: atom_id res chain seq x y z
N MET A 1 -28.44 -12.86 -21.51
CA MET A 1 -27.71 -13.75 -20.58
C MET A 1 -26.24 -13.39 -20.76
N LEU A 2 -25.55 -12.94 -19.71
CA LEU A 2 -24.12 -12.61 -19.79
C LEU A 2 -23.33 -13.90 -20.08
N THR A 3 -22.43 -13.84 -21.05
CA THR A 3 -21.54 -14.94 -21.38
C THR A 3 -20.19 -14.79 -20.67
N ILE A 4 -19.43 -15.88 -20.56
CA ILE A 4 -18.04 -15.82 -20.05
C ILE A 4 -17.20 -14.87 -20.90
N LYS A 5 -17.43 -14.86 -22.22
CA LYS A 5 -16.72 -13.95 -23.14
C LYS A 5 -16.99 -12.48 -22.78
N ASP A 6 -18.24 -12.11 -22.52
CA ASP A 6 -18.59 -10.74 -22.16
C ASP A 6 -17.86 -10.28 -20.88
N VAL A 7 -17.71 -11.18 -19.91
CA VAL A 7 -16.97 -10.89 -18.67
C VAL A 7 -15.48 -10.72 -18.93
N VAL A 8 -14.87 -11.58 -19.75
CA VAL A 8 -13.45 -11.51 -20.10
C VAL A 8 -13.14 -10.25 -20.89
N ASP A 9 -13.94 -9.96 -21.93
CA ASP A 9 -13.75 -8.78 -22.78
C ASP A 9 -13.87 -7.50 -21.93
N HIS A 10 -14.85 -7.43 -21.02
CA HIS A 10 -15.00 -6.30 -20.10
C HIS A 10 -13.80 -6.13 -19.15
N ALA A 11 -13.32 -7.22 -18.55
CA ALA A 11 -12.14 -7.17 -17.69
C ALA A 11 -10.89 -6.72 -18.46
N GLN A 12 -10.76 -7.12 -19.72
CA GLN A 12 -9.65 -6.75 -20.58
C GLN A 12 -9.70 -5.27 -20.99
N THR A 13 -10.88 -4.73 -21.28
CA THR A 13 -11.08 -3.29 -21.50
C THR A 13 -10.64 -2.46 -20.29
N ILE A 14 -10.98 -2.92 -19.07
CA ILE A 14 -10.50 -2.27 -17.84
C ILE A 14 -8.98 -2.40 -17.73
N ALA A 15 -8.41 -3.59 -17.90
CA ALA A 15 -6.97 -3.81 -17.77
C ALA A 15 -6.13 -2.97 -18.75
N ASN A 16 -6.68 -2.70 -19.95
CA ASN A 16 -6.04 -1.87 -20.96
C ASN A 16 -6.24 -0.35 -20.72
N GLY A 17 -7.07 0.06 -19.75
CA GLY A 17 -7.42 1.46 -19.52
C GLY A 17 -8.40 2.04 -20.54
N GLU A 18 -9.09 1.18 -21.30
CA GLU A 18 -10.01 1.57 -22.38
C GLU A 18 -11.45 1.77 -21.87
N HIS A 19 -11.72 1.49 -20.60
CA HIS A 19 -13.06 1.64 -20.02
C HIS A 19 -13.30 3.07 -19.54
N ASP A 20 -14.47 3.62 -19.82
CA ASP A 20 -14.81 5.03 -19.58
C ASP A 20 -14.99 5.42 -18.09
N VAL A 21 -14.94 4.46 -17.17
CA VAL A 21 -15.39 4.66 -15.77
C VAL A 21 -14.37 4.09 -14.79
N VAL A 22 -13.85 2.90 -15.07
CA VAL A 22 -12.88 2.22 -14.20
C VAL A 22 -11.62 1.94 -15.02
N GLN A 23 -10.51 2.51 -14.61
CA GLN A 23 -9.22 2.39 -15.28
C GLN A 23 -8.14 1.98 -14.27
N PRO A 24 -7.06 1.32 -14.70
CA PRO A 24 -5.93 1.04 -13.85
C PRO A 24 -5.28 2.35 -13.42
N GLY A 25 -4.78 2.40 -12.18
CA GLY A 25 -4.10 3.60 -11.70
C GLY A 25 -5.03 4.76 -11.33
N MET A 26 -6.35 4.55 -11.26
CA MET A 26 -7.26 5.57 -10.72
C MET A 26 -6.99 5.83 -9.23
N PRO A 27 -7.03 7.10 -8.78
CA PRO A 27 -6.87 7.41 -7.38
C PRO A 27 -8.03 6.83 -6.55
N GLN A 28 -7.73 6.50 -5.31
CA GLN A 28 -8.69 5.97 -4.35
C GLN A 28 -8.67 6.82 -3.08
N ASN A 29 -9.80 6.90 -2.41
CA ASN A 29 -9.92 7.65 -1.16
C ASN A 29 -10.59 6.75 -0.13
N PHE A 30 -10.05 6.74 1.08
CA PHE A 30 -10.85 6.27 2.21
C PHE A 30 -12.07 7.17 2.37
N SER A 31 -13.22 6.55 2.59
CA SER A 31 -14.40 7.27 3.03
C SER A 31 -14.19 7.78 4.45
N GLU A 32 -14.75 8.94 4.80
CA GLU A 32 -14.81 9.40 6.21
C GLU A 32 -15.60 8.45 7.12
N ALA A 33 -16.40 7.56 6.52
CA ALA A 33 -17.12 6.50 7.22
C ALA A 33 -16.32 5.19 7.37
N ALA A 34 -15.06 5.15 6.92
CA ALA A 34 -14.20 3.99 7.11
C ALA A 34 -13.96 3.73 8.60
N THR A 35 -13.70 2.47 8.93
CA THR A 35 -13.53 1.97 10.30
C THR A 35 -12.24 1.18 10.42
N ASP A 36 -11.83 0.92 11.67
CA ASP A 36 -10.65 0.12 11.95
C ASP A 36 -10.69 -1.24 11.22
N GLY A 37 -9.62 -1.54 10.51
CA GLY A 37 -9.49 -2.75 9.68
C GLY A 37 -9.88 -2.55 8.22
N ASP A 38 -10.51 -1.44 7.84
CA ASP A 38 -10.73 -1.11 6.43
C ASP A 38 -9.38 -0.86 5.75
N MET A 39 -9.18 -1.50 4.60
CA MET A 39 -7.92 -1.48 3.87
C MET A 39 -8.12 -1.13 2.40
N ILE A 40 -7.16 -0.35 1.88
CA ILE A 40 -6.98 -0.14 0.45
C ILE A 40 -5.63 -0.75 0.05
N TRP A 41 -5.66 -1.61 -0.96
CA TRP A 41 -4.48 -2.29 -1.48
C TRP A 41 -3.96 -1.62 -2.75
N GLN A 42 -2.66 -1.34 -2.77
CA GLN A 42 -1.92 -0.93 -3.96
C GLN A 42 -0.87 -2.00 -4.27
N GLY A 43 -1.20 -2.98 -5.11
CA GLY A 43 -0.26 -4.07 -5.38
C GLY A 43 0.01 -4.86 -4.09
N ASP A 44 1.26 -5.04 -3.71
CA ASP A 44 1.71 -5.79 -2.54
C ASP A 44 1.67 -5.00 -1.21
N LEU A 45 1.26 -3.72 -1.24
CA LEU A 45 1.11 -2.89 -0.06
C LEU A 45 -0.37 -2.61 0.27
N GLY A 46 -0.76 -2.94 1.50
CA GLY A 46 -2.03 -2.58 2.11
C GLY A 46 -1.90 -1.37 3.03
N ILE A 47 -2.80 -0.41 2.86
CA ILE A 47 -2.96 0.77 3.72
C ILE A 47 -4.20 0.50 4.56
N GLY A 48 -4.11 0.50 5.88
CA GLY A 48 -5.22 0.18 6.77
C GLY A 48 -5.52 1.26 7.79
N ILE A 49 -6.81 1.57 7.97
CA ILE A 49 -7.29 2.45 9.04
C ILE A 49 -7.23 1.69 10.37
N THR A 50 -6.74 2.34 11.42
CA THR A 50 -6.61 1.75 12.76
C THR A 50 -6.70 2.83 13.83
N SER A 51 -7.08 2.45 15.06
CA SER A 51 -7.15 3.36 16.20
C SER A 51 -6.60 2.76 17.52
N GLY A 52 -5.71 1.78 17.41
CA GLY A 52 -5.17 1.02 18.55
C GLY A 52 -3.95 1.63 19.25
N GLY A 53 -3.39 2.73 18.73
CA GLY A 53 -2.10 3.24 19.16
C GLY A 53 -0.91 2.46 18.57
N ILE A 54 0.29 3.02 18.76
CA ILE A 54 1.53 2.46 18.18
C ILE A 54 1.76 1.02 18.70
N PRO A 55 1.96 0.04 17.81
CA PRO A 55 2.22 -1.34 18.21
C PRO A 55 3.47 -1.50 19.08
N ALA A 56 3.46 -2.49 19.97
CA ALA A 56 4.60 -2.77 20.84
C ALA A 56 5.84 -3.16 20.02
N GLY A 57 7.02 -2.65 20.42
CA GLY A 57 8.29 -2.92 19.74
C GLY A 57 8.57 -2.03 18.53
N TYR A 58 7.61 -1.20 18.11
CA TYR A 58 7.85 -0.22 17.06
C TYR A 58 8.71 0.93 17.56
N LYS A 59 9.62 1.39 16.71
CA LYS A 59 10.54 2.50 16.98
C LYS A 59 10.26 3.64 16.02
N ARG A 60 10.22 4.87 16.54
CA ARG A 60 10.13 6.08 15.71
C ARG A 60 11.38 6.22 14.88
N ILE A 61 11.22 6.52 13.60
CA ILE A 61 12.32 6.85 12.70
C ILE A 61 12.07 8.22 12.06
N ASP A 62 13.15 8.84 11.58
CA ASP A 62 13.02 9.93 10.63
C ASP A 62 12.68 9.35 9.26
N MET A 63 11.69 9.94 8.58
CA MET A 63 11.26 9.45 7.29
C MET A 63 12.42 9.49 6.28
N PRO A 64 12.65 8.40 5.52
CA PRO A 64 13.61 8.40 4.42
C PRO A 64 13.35 9.54 3.41
N LYS A 65 14.40 10.07 2.77
CA LYS A 65 14.30 11.25 1.87
C LYS A 65 13.38 11.03 0.65
N ASN A 66 13.33 9.79 0.19
CA ASN A 66 12.49 9.24 -0.86
C ASN A 66 11.03 9.00 -0.43
N LEU A 67 10.72 9.19 0.86
CA LEU A 67 9.38 9.01 1.43
C LEU A 67 8.77 7.61 1.21
N CYS A 68 9.62 6.60 0.96
CA CYS A 68 9.18 5.24 0.70
C CYS A 68 8.69 4.52 1.97
N LEU A 69 7.58 3.79 1.82
CA LEU A 69 6.92 2.98 2.85
C LEU A 69 7.26 1.49 2.73
N VAL A 70 8.17 1.09 1.86
CA VAL A 70 8.62 -0.30 1.65
C VAL A 70 10.11 -0.40 2.03
N PRO A 71 10.53 -1.45 2.76
CA PRO A 71 11.94 -1.65 3.07
C PRO A 71 12.70 -2.06 1.79
N GLY A 72 13.90 -1.52 1.58
CA GLY A 72 14.78 -1.90 0.47
C GLY A 72 15.23 -0.72 -0.41
N ASN A 73 15.73 -1.05 -1.61
CA ASN A 73 16.33 -0.08 -2.53
C ASN A 73 15.24 0.46 -3.48
N ASP A 74 15.19 1.79 -3.68
CA ASP A 74 14.23 2.53 -4.55
C ASP A 74 14.26 2.19 -6.06
N GLU A 75 14.98 1.14 -6.44
CA GLU A 75 15.31 0.84 -7.82
C GLU A 75 14.21 0.06 -8.56
N THR A 76 13.33 -0.66 -7.85
CA THR A 76 12.20 -1.36 -8.48
C THR A 76 10.96 -0.47 -8.49
N ILE A 77 10.21 -0.48 -9.61
CA ILE A 77 8.98 0.35 -9.72
C ILE A 77 7.92 -0.07 -8.68
N GLY A 78 7.95 -1.33 -8.23
CA GLY A 78 7.03 -1.87 -7.21
C GLY A 78 7.31 -1.38 -5.78
N SER A 79 8.55 -1.00 -5.45
CA SER A 79 8.86 -0.45 -4.12
C SER A 79 8.51 1.03 -3.98
N ARG A 80 7.88 1.67 -4.97
CA ARG A 80 7.65 3.13 -4.99
C ARG A 80 6.35 3.57 -4.32
N HIS A 81 5.97 2.90 -3.24
CA HIS A 81 4.87 3.37 -2.40
C HIS A 81 5.41 4.47 -1.49
N CYS A 82 5.17 5.71 -1.87
CA CYS A 82 5.76 6.86 -1.21
C CYS A 82 4.68 7.75 -0.63
N LEU A 83 4.93 8.33 0.55
CA LEU A 83 4.12 9.46 1.01
C LEU A 83 4.32 10.64 0.04
N ALA A 84 3.23 11.33 -0.31
CA ALA A 84 3.33 12.59 -1.06
C ALA A 84 4.10 13.67 -0.27
N SER A 85 4.01 13.62 1.06
CA SER A 85 4.72 14.53 1.98
C SER A 85 4.90 13.88 3.36
N ALA A 86 6.00 14.23 4.05
CA ALA A 86 6.22 13.88 5.46
C ALA A 86 5.56 14.87 6.45
N ASN A 87 4.93 15.94 5.95
CA ASN A 87 4.39 16.99 6.81
C ASN A 87 3.22 16.45 7.65
N GLY A 88 3.38 16.49 8.97
CA GLY A 88 2.36 15.98 9.90
C GLY A 88 2.27 14.46 9.97
N VAL A 89 3.29 13.74 9.47
CA VAL A 89 3.37 12.28 9.56
C VAL A 89 4.53 11.88 10.48
N GLU A 90 4.22 11.18 11.55
CA GLU A 90 5.20 10.47 12.37
C GLU A 90 5.22 9.00 11.96
N VAL A 91 6.43 8.45 11.79
CA VAL A 91 6.62 7.12 11.23
C VAL A 91 7.28 6.23 12.27
N TYR A 92 6.66 5.09 12.51
CA TYR A 92 7.14 4.08 13.42
C TYR A 92 7.30 2.77 12.66
N VAL A 93 8.41 2.07 12.83
CA VAL A 93 8.69 0.82 12.12
C VAL A 93 8.94 -0.30 13.13
N PRO A 94 8.66 -1.56 12.77
CA PRO A 94 9.04 -2.69 13.62
C PRO A 94 10.56 -2.71 13.87
N GLU A 95 10.98 -3.36 14.95
CA GLU A 95 12.40 -3.49 15.28
C GLU A 95 13.24 -4.10 14.15
N VAL A 96 12.62 -5.01 13.39
CA VAL A 96 13.15 -5.57 12.14
C VAL A 96 12.22 -5.11 11.03
N TRP A 97 12.69 -4.23 10.16
CA TRP A 97 11.95 -3.73 9.00
C TRP A 97 12.76 -4.00 7.72
N ASP A 98 12.59 -5.23 7.20
CA ASP A 98 13.25 -5.73 5.99
C ASP A 98 12.25 -6.55 5.15
N GLU A 99 12.70 -7.11 4.02
CA GLU A 99 11.86 -7.89 3.09
C GLU A 99 11.34 -9.22 3.67
N THR A 100 11.67 -9.58 4.92
CA THR A 100 11.26 -10.85 5.54
C THR A 100 10.01 -10.73 6.39
N VAL A 101 9.69 -9.51 6.84
CA VAL A 101 8.51 -9.20 7.67
C VAL A 101 7.37 -8.64 6.82
N LEU A 102 6.13 -8.87 7.25
CA LEU A 102 4.95 -8.35 6.56
C LEU A 102 4.35 -7.14 7.28
N GLU A 103 4.77 -6.92 8.51
CA GLU A 103 4.48 -5.75 9.31
C GLU A 103 5.24 -4.55 8.74
N GLY A 104 4.50 -3.62 8.17
CA GLY A 104 5.04 -2.37 7.66
C GLY A 104 5.04 -1.23 8.70
N PRO A 105 5.38 -0.01 8.25
CA PRO A 105 5.31 1.18 9.08
C PRO A 105 3.92 1.44 9.66
N TYR A 106 3.91 1.97 10.88
CA TYR A 106 2.76 2.62 11.50
C TYR A 106 2.91 4.13 11.33
N LEU A 107 1.88 4.76 10.80
CA LEU A 107 1.84 6.20 10.57
C LEU A 107 0.90 6.83 11.60
N ARG A 108 1.43 7.79 12.35
CA ARG A 108 0.62 8.70 13.15
C ARG A 108 0.51 10.03 12.42
N LEU A 109 -0.72 10.44 12.19
CA LEU A 109 -1.11 11.55 11.33
C LEU A 109 -1.61 12.70 12.21
N THR A 110 -1.05 13.89 11.99
CA THR A 110 -1.62 15.15 12.51
C THR A 110 -2.72 15.67 11.59
N ASN A 111 -2.57 15.41 10.29
CA ASN A 111 -3.54 15.65 9.24
C ASN A 111 -3.51 14.44 8.31
N GLY A 112 -4.59 14.22 7.55
CA GLY A 112 -4.66 13.16 6.55
C GLY A 112 -3.46 13.16 5.60
N CYS A 113 -3.18 12.03 4.96
CA CYS A 113 -2.03 11.86 4.09
C CYS A 113 -2.41 11.29 2.73
N GLU A 114 -1.46 11.31 1.80
CA GLU A 114 -1.60 10.70 0.48
C GLU A 114 -0.42 9.76 0.24
N VAL A 115 -0.71 8.53 -0.18
CA VAL A 115 0.27 7.54 -0.61
C VAL A 115 0.24 7.45 -2.14
N THR A 116 1.37 7.74 -2.76
CA THR A 116 1.56 7.78 -4.20
C THR A 116 2.21 6.50 -4.69
N HIS A 117 1.83 6.08 -5.89
CA HIS A 117 2.51 5.00 -6.60
C HIS A 117 2.38 5.21 -8.13
N PRO A 118 3.44 4.98 -8.93
CA PRO A 118 3.41 5.28 -10.38
C PRO A 118 2.46 4.41 -11.21
N LYS A 119 2.03 3.25 -10.69
CA LYS A 119 1.08 2.33 -11.37
C LYS A 119 -0.27 2.19 -10.65
N HIS A 120 -0.28 2.41 -9.35
CA HIS A 120 -1.44 2.21 -8.50
C HIS A 120 -1.83 3.62 -8.11
N GLY A 121 -3.01 4.08 -8.52
CA GLY A 121 -3.38 5.48 -8.34
C GLY A 121 -3.27 5.88 -6.87
N ASN A 122 -3.05 7.17 -6.63
CA ASN A 122 -2.81 7.66 -5.28
C ASN A 122 -3.94 7.28 -4.32
N VAL A 123 -3.58 6.94 -3.08
CA VAL A 123 -4.54 6.67 -2.02
C VAL A 123 -4.53 7.80 -1.03
N THR A 124 -5.69 8.44 -0.85
CA THR A 124 -5.87 9.52 0.14
C THR A 124 -6.50 8.97 1.40
N VAL A 125 -5.88 9.30 2.54
CA VAL A 125 -6.42 9.12 3.88
C VAL A 125 -6.97 10.48 4.36
N PRO A 126 -8.28 10.62 4.61
CA PRO A 126 -8.87 11.85 5.12
C PRO A 126 -8.32 12.28 6.49
N SER A 127 -8.43 13.57 6.79
CA SER A 127 -7.92 14.16 8.05
C SER A 127 -8.70 13.77 9.31
N CYS A 128 -9.84 13.11 9.17
CA CYS A 128 -10.55 12.54 10.31
C CYS A 128 -9.84 11.31 10.91
N PHE A 129 -8.88 10.72 10.20
CA PHE A 129 -8.08 9.60 10.67
C PHE A 129 -6.70 10.07 11.14
N ASN A 130 -6.30 9.59 12.32
CA ASN A 130 -5.05 9.99 12.96
C ASN A 130 -4.00 8.87 12.96
N GLU A 131 -4.38 7.65 12.60
CA GLU A 131 -3.50 6.48 12.67
C GLU A 131 -3.76 5.52 11.49
N VAL A 132 -2.68 5.03 10.89
CA VAL A 132 -2.70 4.15 9.71
C VAL A 132 -1.64 3.08 9.88
N GLN A 133 -1.99 1.83 9.58
CA GLN A 133 -1.05 0.70 9.53
C GLN A 133 -0.75 0.34 8.07
N ILE A 134 0.54 0.22 7.75
CA ILE A 134 1.00 -0.36 6.48
C ILE A 134 1.25 -1.85 6.67
N ILE A 135 0.76 -2.67 5.76
CA ILE A 135 0.94 -4.12 5.77
C ILE A 135 1.40 -4.56 4.38
N TYR A 136 2.32 -5.52 4.31
CA TYR A 136 2.74 -6.12 3.05
C TYR A 136 2.06 -7.46 2.84
N GLN A 137 1.88 -7.85 1.58
CA GLN A 137 1.51 -9.21 1.20
C GLN A 137 2.63 -9.89 0.44
N ARG A 138 2.72 -11.21 0.60
CA ARG A 138 3.64 -12.03 -0.20
C ARG A 138 3.06 -12.23 -1.58
N GLU A 139 3.87 -11.98 -2.59
CA GLU A 139 3.55 -12.34 -3.97
C GLU A 139 3.89 -13.83 -4.17
N MET A 140 2.87 -14.64 -4.45
CA MET A 140 2.98 -16.11 -4.48
C MET A 140 3.93 -16.59 -5.57
N ASP A 141 4.00 -15.91 -6.72
CA ASP A 141 4.92 -16.28 -7.79
C ASP A 141 6.38 -15.97 -7.45
N GLU A 142 6.66 -14.84 -6.79
CA GLU A 142 7.99 -14.51 -6.27
C GLU A 142 8.42 -15.45 -5.14
N GLU A 143 7.51 -15.83 -4.26
CA GLU A 143 7.79 -16.82 -3.20
C GLU A 143 8.14 -18.19 -3.80
N MET A 144 7.34 -18.67 -4.77
CA MET A 144 7.65 -19.90 -5.52
C MET A 144 8.98 -19.82 -6.27
N LYS A 145 9.35 -18.66 -6.85
CA LYS A 145 10.67 -18.47 -7.49
C LYS A 145 11.79 -18.51 -6.47
N ARG A 146 11.62 -17.88 -5.30
CA ARG A 146 12.62 -17.88 -4.21
C ARG A 146 12.84 -19.31 -3.68
N GLU A 147 11.77 -20.07 -3.46
CA GLU A 147 11.87 -21.48 -3.05
C GLU A 147 12.59 -22.35 -4.08
N ARG A 148 12.30 -22.17 -5.39
CA ARG A 148 12.98 -22.92 -6.45
C ARG A 148 14.48 -22.65 -6.45
N ARG A 149 14.89 -21.39 -6.32
CA ARG A 149 16.32 -21.01 -6.25
C ARG A 149 17.03 -21.51 -5.00
N ALA A 150 16.33 -21.64 -3.88
CA ALA A 150 16.93 -22.14 -2.64
C ALA A 150 17.11 -23.68 -2.62
N ARG A 151 16.48 -24.39 -3.55
CA ARG A 151 16.60 -25.85 -3.72
C ARG A 151 17.69 -26.25 -4.72
N ASP A 152 18.16 -25.31 -5.54
CA ASP A 152 19.28 -25.46 -6.48
C ASP A 152 20.61 -25.06 -5.81
#